data_AF-A0A8T3LIW0-F1
#
_entry.id   AF-A0A8T3LIW0-F1
#
_cell.length_a   1.000
_cell.length_b   1.000
_cell.length_c   1.000
_cell.angle_alpha   90.00
_cell.angle_beta   90.00
_cell.angle_gamma   90.00
#
_symmetry.space_group_name_H-M   'P 1'
#
loop_
_entity.id
_entity.type
_entity.pdbx_description
1 polymer ?
#
loop_
_entity_poly.entity_id
_entity_poly.type
_entity_poly.pdbx_seq_one_letter_code
_entity_poly.pdbx_strand_id
1 'polypeptide(L)' 'GDKVNTGDRLISFDIPAIREAGFDLTTPVLISNSDDFTDVLPHGTAQISAGEPLLSIIR' A
#
# COMPACT_ATOMS: atom_id res chain seq x y z
N GLY A 1 0.65 -5.28 -19.85
CA GLY A 1 1.24 -4.45 -18.80
C GLY A 1 2.60 -5.01 -18.43
N ASP A 2 3.37 -4.23 -17.69
CA ASP A 2 4.73 -4.62 -17.28
C ASP A 2 4.68 -5.60 -16.11
N LYS A 3 5.64 -6.53 -16.08
CA LYS A 3 5.87 -7.40 -14.93
C LYS A 3 6.78 -6.65 -13.95
N VAL A 4 6.38 -6.60 -12.68
CA VAL A 4 7.10 -5.88 -11.62
C VAL A 4 7.40 -6.83 -10.47
N ASN A 5 8.44 -6.51 -9.70
CA ASN A 5 8.86 -7.22 -8.50
C ASN A 5 8.65 -6.34 -7.26
N THR A 6 8.66 -6.95 -6.08
CA THR A 6 8.60 -6.23 -4.81
C THR A 6 9.74 -5.22 -4.72
N GLY A 7 9.41 -3.95 -4.44
CA GLY A 7 10.37 -2.86 -4.33
C GLY A 7 10.61 -2.07 -5.62
N ASP A 8 10.07 -2.53 -6.77
CA ASP A 8 10.16 -1.77 -8.01
C ASP A 8 9.38 -0.45 -7.89
N ARG A 9 10.00 0.65 -8.31
CA ARG A 9 9.37 1.96 -8.27
C ARG A 9 8.36 2.09 -9.40
N LEU A 10 7.10 2.25 -9.04
CA LEU A 10 6.01 2.42 -10.00
C LEU A 10 5.75 3.89 -10.33
N ILE A 11 5.68 4.75 -9.31
CA ILE A 11 5.39 6.18 -9.45
C ILE A 11 6.22 7.02 -8.47
N SER A 12 6.20 8.34 -8.62
CA SER A 12 6.80 9.29 -7.68
C SER A 12 5.91 10.52 -7.57
N PHE A 13 5.87 11.13 -6.39
CA PHE A 13 5.01 12.26 -6.07
C PHE A 13 5.72 13.22 -5.11
N ASP A 14 5.29 14.49 -5.14
CA ASP A 14 5.78 15.56 -4.28
C ASP A 14 4.85 15.72 -3.07
N ILE A 15 5.28 15.18 -1.92
CA ILE A 15 4.49 15.23 -0.67
C ILE A 15 4.24 16.66 -0.20
N PRO A 16 5.25 17.56 -0.13
CA PRO A 16 5.04 18.98 0.18
C PRO A 16 3.97 19.63 -0.69
N ALA A 17 4.05 19.51 -2.02
CA ALA A 17 3.12 20.15 -2.93
C ALA A 17 1.66 19.66 -2.75
N ILE A 18 1.47 18.35 -2.54
CA ILE A 18 0.13 17.77 -2.30
C ILE A 18 -0.47 18.32 -1.00
N ARG A 19 0.34 18.42 0.05
CA ARG A 19 -0.08 18.97 1.35
C ARG A 19 -0.42 20.46 1.24
N GLU A 20 0.40 21.25 0.55
CA GLU A 20 0.18 22.68 0.35
C GLU A 20 -1.07 22.99 -0.47
N ALA A 21 -1.39 22.12 -1.44
CA ALA A 21 -2.63 22.19 -2.19
C ALA A 21 -3.89 21.80 -1.37
N GLY A 22 -3.72 21.35 -0.12
CA GLY A 22 -4.82 21.03 0.79
C GLY A 22 -5.40 19.63 0.61
N PHE A 23 -4.68 18.72 -0.05
CA PHE A 23 -5.13 17.33 -0.24
C PHE A 23 -4.68 16.40 0.89
N ASP A 24 -5.46 15.35 1.12
CA ASP A 24 -5.11 14.26 2.04
C ASP A 24 -3.97 13.41 1.46
N LEU A 25 -3.03 13.02 2.31
CA LEU A 25 -1.91 12.13 1.98
C LEU A 25 -2.22 10.65 2.25
N THR A 26 -3.38 10.37 2.86
CA THR A 26 -3.88 9.01 3.07
C THR A 26 -4.00 8.28 1.74
N THR A 27 -3.19 7.23 1.57
CA THR A 27 -3.19 6.41 0.35
C THR A 27 -3.82 5.05 0.68
N PRO A 28 -5.06 4.77 0.27
CA PRO A 28 -5.72 3.51 0.59
C PRO A 28 -5.11 2.36 -0.23
N VAL A 29 -4.94 1.21 0.41
CA VAL A 29 -4.56 -0.06 -0.23
C VAL A 29 -5.76 -0.99 -0.19
N LEU A 30 -6.21 -1.46 -1.35
CA LEU A 30 -7.38 -2.32 -1.49
C LEU A 30 -7.02 -3.65 -2.14
N ILE A 31 -7.51 -4.74 -1.56
CA ILE A 31 -7.51 -6.07 -2.19
C ILE A 31 -8.87 -6.23 -2.88
N SER A 32 -8.88 -6.19 -4.22
CA SER A 32 -10.12 -6.25 -5.00
C SER A 32 -10.69 -7.66 -5.15
N ASN A 33 -9.87 -8.70 -4.98
CA ASN A 33 -10.26 -10.11 -5.03
C ASN A 33 -10.25 -10.74 -3.62
N SER A 34 -10.83 -10.05 -2.64
CA SER A 34 -10.86 -10.50 -1.24
C SER A 34 -11.54 -11.85 -1.04
N ASP A 35 -12.52 -12.18 -1.89
CA ASP A 35 -13.30 -13.43 -1.83
C ASP A 35 -12.46 -14.69 -2.05
N ASP A 36 -11.26 -14.54 -2.62
CA ASP A 36 -10.31 -15.64 -2.84
C ASP A 36 -9.51 -16.01 -1.57
N PHE A 37 -9.71 -15.30 -0.46
CA PHE A 37 -8.94 -15.43 0.77
C PHE A 37 -9.87 -15.67 1.96
N THR A 38 -9.46 -16.56 2.86
CA THR A 38 -10.18 -16.84 4.11
C THR A 38 -10.08 -15.67 5.09
N ASP A 39 -8.94 -14.96 5.13
CA ASP A 39 -8.76 -13.81 6.01
C ASP A 39 -7.68 -12.83 5.50
N VAL A 40 -7.77 -11.57 5.93
CA VAL A 40 -6.80 -10.50 5.67
C VAL A 40 -6.45 -9.81 6.99
N LEU A 41 -5.24 -10.05 7.47
CA LEU A 41 -4.77 -9.55 8.75
C LEU A 41 -3.84 -8.33 8.54
N PRO A 42 -4.05 -7.22 9.28
CA PRO A 42 -3.10 -6.12 9.29
C PRO A 42 -1.80 -6.54 9.98
N HIS A 43 -0.67 -6.05 9.46
CA HIS A 43 0.60 -6.18 10.17
C HIS A 43 0.59 -5.24 11.38
N GLY A 44 0.81 -5.78 12.58
CA GLY A 44 0.50 -5.12 13.86
C GLY A 44 1.40 -3.93 14.26
N THR A 45 2.17 -3.36 13.34
CA THR A 45 3.05 -2.22 13.63
C THR A 45 2.35 -0.91 13.29
N ALA A 46 2.44 0.08 14.19
CA ALA A 46 1.86 1.41 13.98
C ALA A 46 2.56 2.20 12.86
N GLN A 47 3.78 1.81 12.51
CA GLN A 47 4.58 2.39 11.45
C GLN A 47 5.30 1.28 10.69
N ILE A 48 5.41 1.45 9.37
CA ILE A 48 6.15 0.56 8.47
C ILE A 48 6.97 1.41 7.50
N SER A 49 8.03 0.81 6.97
CA SER A 49 8.83 1.38 5.88
C SER A 49 8.45 0.80 4.52
N ALA A 50 8.80 1.49 3.44
CA ALA A 50 8.61 0.98 2.09
C ALA A 50 9.33 -0.37 1.91
N GLY A 51 8.61 -1.37 1.39
CA GLY A 51 9.11 -2.74 1.22
C GLY A 51 8.81 -3.68 2.39
N GLU A 52 8.31 -3.17 3.51
CA GLU A 52 7.86 -4.01 4.63
C GLU A 52 6.42 -4.52 4.42
N PRO A 53 6.05 -5.66 5.01
CA PRO A 53 4.69 -6.19 4.92
C PRO A 53 3.65 -5.28 5.61
N LEU A 54 2.60 -4.91 4.87
CA LEU A 54 1.45 -4.17 5.42
C LEU A 54 0.30 -5.10 5.84
N LEU A 55 0.01 -6.12 5.03
CA LEU A 55 -1.08 -7.08 5.22
C LEU A 55 -0.55 -8.51 5.10
N SER A 56 -1.19 -9.44 5.79
CA SER A 56 -1.00 -10.88 5.63
C SER A 56 -2.31 -11.52 5.19
N ILE A 57 -2.27 -12.39 4.19
CA ILE A 57 -3.44 -13.08 3.66
C ILE A 57 -3.42 -14.55 4.09
N ILE A 58 -4.59 -15.06 4.48
CA ILE A 58 -4.81 -16.49 4.75
C ILE A 58 -5.65 -17.04 3.59
N ARG A 59 -5.19 -18.13 2.99
CA ARG A 59 -5.92 -18.85 1.95
C ARG A 59 -6.72 -19.96 2.58
#